data_AF-A0A8B7DKK4-F1
#
_entry.id   AF-A0A8B7DKK4-F1
#
_cell.length_a   1.000
_cell.length_b   1.000
_cell.length_c   1.000
_cell.angle_alpha   90.00
_cell.angle_beta   90.00
_cell.angle_gamma   90.00
#
_symmetry.space_group_name_H-M   'P 1'
#
loop_
_entity.id
_entity.type
_entity.pdbx_description
1 polymer ?
#
loop_
_entity_poly.entity_id
_entity_poly.type
_entity_poly.pdbx_seq_one_letter_code
_entity_poly.pdbx_strand_id
1 'polypeptide(L)'
;MASEFLYAIALIVNTFCVVKTYQVTLCQESSYNITCPANFSIKVLNATYGSLKNYSICASKNASYSITNLCNGANSCFIESNNQVFGGDPCPNNYKYTVVNYICYPQDCAQRTIRGKCCTFPFTYNGVTYKECTTVNYGALWCSLTTIYNGNWDSCLGLYNRL
;
A
#
# COMPACT_ATOMS: atom_id res chain seq x y z
N MET A 1 -13.77 37.14 -26.23
CA MET A 1 -14.53 36.75 -25.02
C MET A 1 -14.93 35.27 -24.99
N ALA A 2 -14.24 34.35 -25.70
CA ALA A 2 -14.52 32.91 -25.64
C ALA A 2 -13.33 32.06 -25.14
N SER A 3 -12.13 32.65 -24.97
CA SER A 3 -10.92 31.92 -24.56
C SER A 3 -10.76 31.77 -23.04
N GLU A 4 -11.39 32.63 -22.24
CA GLU A 4 -11.30 32.58 -20.77
C GLU A 4 -12.14 31.43 -20.18
N PHE A 5 -13.24 31.05 -20.82
CA PHE A 5 -14.10 29.94 -20.38
C PHE A 5 -13.44 28.56 -20.54
N LEU A 6 -12.61 28.36 -21.58
CA LEU A 6 -11.89 27.11 -21.81
C LEU A 6 -10.80 26.86 -20.75
N TYR A 7 -10.13 27.92 -20.28
CA TYR A 7 -9.14 27.83 -19.19
C TYR A 7 -9.78 27.44 -17.85
N ALA A 8 -10.99 27.96 -17.55
CA ALA A 8 -11.71 27.59 -16.34
C ALA A 8 -12.12 26.10 -16.33
N ILE A 9 -12.55 25.55 -17.47
CA ILE A 9 -12.90 24.12 -17.60
C ILE A 9 -11.65 23.25 -17.38
N ALA A 10 -10.49 23.64 -17.92
CA ALA A 10 -9.23 22.92 -17.72
C ALA A 10 -8.77 22.87 -16.25
N LEU A 11 -9.08 23.89 -15.44
CA LEU A 11 -8.74 23.91 -14.01
C LEU A 11 -9.62 22.98 -13.15
N ILE A 12 -10.88 22.74 -13.56
CA ILE A 12 -11.82 21.89 -12.82
C ILE A 12 -11.52 20.40 -13.04
N VAL A 13 -10.89 20.02 -14.15
CA VAL A 13 -10.53 18.61 -14.45
C VAL A 13 -9.36 18.09 -13.59
N ASN A 14 -8.66 18.97 -12.87
CA ASN A 14 -7.44 18.64 -12.13
C ASN A 14 -7.66 18.43 -10.62
N THR A 15 -8.92 18.30 -10.17
CA THR A 15 -9.28 18.18 -8.74
C THR A 15 -9.91 16.83 -8.37
N PHE A 16 -9.72 15.79 -9.20
CA PHE A 16 -10.08 14.42 -8.82
C PHE A 16 -8.84 13.68 -8.31
N CYS A 17 -8.92 13.13 -7.10
CA CYS A 17 -7.91 12.17 -6.63
C CYS A 17 -8.06 10.89 -7.46
N VAL A 18 -7.25 10.73 -8.51
CA VAL A 18 -7.22 9.49 -9.30
C VAL A 18 -6.28 8.51 -8.59
N VAL A 19 -6.85 7.48 -7.98
CA VAL A 19 -6.07 6.39 -7.38
C VAL A 19 -5.45 5.55 -8.50
N LYS A 20 -4.11 5.58 -8.59
CA LYS A 20 -3.39 4.80 -9.60
C LYS A 20 -3.44 3.31 -9.25
N THR A 21 -3.99 2.51 -10.17
CA THR A 21 -4.00 1.05 -10.09
C THR A 21 -2.79 0.49 -10.84
N TYR A 22 -2.17 -0.52 -10.24
CA TYR A 22 -1.04 -1.25 -10.79
C TYR A 22 -1.46 -2.68 -11.08
N GLN A 23 -0.88 -3.26 -12.14
CA GLN A 23 -1.07 -4.66 -12.51
C GLN A 23 0.29 -5.32 -12.69
N VAL A 24 0.45 -6.51 -12.12
CA VAL A 24 1.60 -7.39 -12.41
C VAL A 24 1.09 -8.74 -12.85
N THR A 25 1.76 -9.33 -13.85
CA THR A 25 1.48 -10.66 -14.35
C THR A 25 2.72 -11.54 -14.17
N LEU A 26 2.56 -12.67 -13.49
CA LEU A 26 3.59 -13.66 -13.24
C LEU A 26 3.27 -14.95 -13.98
N CYS A 27 4.20 -15.46 -14.79
CA CYS A 27 4.09 -16.81 -15.33
C CYS A 27 4.20 -17.85 -14.20
N GLN A 28 3.77 -19.08 -14.45
CA GLN A 28 4.00 -20.18 -13.49
C GLN A 28 5.49 -20.31 -13.13
N GLU A 29 5.78 -20.62 -11.87
CA GLU A 29 7.12 -20.75 -11.26
C GLU A 29 7.95 -19.44 -11.23
N SER A 30 7.38 -18.31 -11.63
CA SER A 30 8.03 -17.01 -11.46
C SER A 30 7.65 -16.35 -10.14
N SER A 31 8.53 -15.47 -9.66
CA SER A 31 8.30 -14.67 -8.45
C SER A 31 8.53 -13.19 -8.72
N TYR A 32 7.89 -12.35 -7.92
CA TYR A 32 7.99 -10.89 -8.03
C TYR A 32 7.83 -10.22 -6.68
N ASN A 33 8.58 -9.16 -6.43
CA ASN A 33 8.44 -8.34 -5.23
C ASN A 33 7.71 -7.03 -5.55
N ILE A 34 6.47 -6.90 -5.08
CA ILE A 34 5.74 -5.62 -5.13
C ILE A 34 6.34 -4.70 -4.07
N THR A 35 6.60 -3.44 -4.42
CA THR A 35 7.06 -2.42 -3.47
C THR A 35 6.31 -1.11 -3.70
N CYS A 36 5.76 -0.54 -2.64
CA CYS A 36 5.14 0.79 -2.64
C CYS A 36 6.13 1.88 -2.19
N PRO A 37 5.89 3.16 -2.53
CA PRO A 37 6.65 4.28 -1.98
C PRO A 37 6.64 4.29 -0.44
N ALA A 38 7.61 4.98 0.19
CA ALA A 38 7.66 5.10 1.64
C ALA A 38 6.35 5.66 2.21
N ASN A 39 5.87 5.09 3.33
CA ASN A 39 4.60 5.41 4.00
C ASN A 39 3.33 5.03 3.23
N PHE A 40 3.44 4.19 2.20
CA PHE A 40 2.31 3.58 1.52
C PHE A 40 2.28 2.08 1.78
N SER A 41 1.08 1.54 1.90
CA SER A 41 0.81 0.12 2.03
C SER A 41 0.15 -0.42 0.77
N ILE A 42 0.37 -1.70 0.50
CA ILE A 42 -0.26 -2.43 -0.59
C ILE A 42 -1.71 -2.73 -0.20
N LYS A 43 -2.64 -2.42 -1.10
CA LYS A 43 -4.01 -2.95 -1.07
C LYS A 43 -4.28 -3.67 -2.37
N VAL A 44 -4.40 -4.99 -2.26
CA VAL A 44 -4.82 -5.87 -3.35
C VAL A 44 -6.28 -5.59 -3.65
N LEU A 45 -6.59 -5.32 -4.92
CA LEU A 45 -7.96 -5.15 -5.41
C LEU A 45 -8.55 -6.49 -5.82
N ASN A 46 -7.78 -7.27 -6.57
CA ASN A 46 -8.09 -8.65 -6.93
C ASN A 46 -6.83 -9.38 -7.39
N ALA A 47 -6.87 -10.70 -7.35
CA ALA A 47 -5.87 -11.55 -7.97
C ALA A 47 -6.50 -12.81 -8.59
N THR A 48 -5.93 -13.27 -9.69
CA THR A 48 -6.33 -14.49 -10.40
C THR A 48 -5.13 -15.38 -10.59
N TYR A 49 -5.28 -16.69 -10.41
CA TYR A 49 -4.28 -17.69 -10.79
C TYR A 49 -4.97 -18.74 -11.65
N GLY A 50 -4.54 -18.91 -12.89
CA GLY A 50 -5.27 -19.75 -13.83
C GLY A 50 -4.81 -19.61 -15.27
N SER A 51 -5.64 -20.08 -16.19
CA SER A 51 -5.38 -20.06 -17.62
C SER A 51 -6.67 -19.75 -18.38
N LEU A 52 -6.53 -19.19 -19.58
CA LEU A 52 -7.61 -19.00 -20.54
C LEU A 52 -7.35 -19.91 -21.75
N LYS A 53 -8.18 -20.95 -21.92
CA LYS A 53 -8.16 -21.78 -23.15
C LYS A 53 -9.55 -21.82 -23.77
N ASN A 54 -9.64 -21.50 -25.07
CA ASN A 54 -10.88 -21.56 -25.86
C ASN A 54 -12.09 -20.90 -25.16
N TYR A 55 -11.90 -19.68 -24.65
CA TYR A 55 -12.93 -18.93 -23.90
C TYR A 55 -13.38 -19.56 -22.57
N SER A 56 -12.88 -20.73 -22.19
CA SER A 56 -13.10 -21.34 -20.87
C SER A 56 -12.02 -20.85 -19.90
N ILE A 57 -12.44 -20.04 -18.93
CA ILE A 57 -11.58 -19.58 -17.84
C ILE A 57 -11.45 -20.72 -16.83
N CYS A 58 -10.21 -21.14 -16.58
CA CYS A 58 -9.89 -22.02 -15.47
C CYS A 58 -9.09 -21.21 -14.45
N ALA A 59 -9.61 -21.06 -13.23
CA ALA A 59 -9.02 -20.18 -12.22
C ALA A 59 -9.20 -20.72 -10.80
N SER A 60 -8.20 -20.50 -9.95
CA SER A 60 -8.28 -20.78 -8.52
C SER A 60 -9.24 -19.81 -7.84
N LYS A 61 -10.18 -20.36 -7.06
CA LYS A 61 -11.08 -19.57 -6.21
C LYS A 61 -10.35 -18.87 -5.05
N ASN A 62 -9.16 -19.37 -4.68
CA ASN A 62 -8.39 -18.84 -3.56
C ASN A 62 -7.37 -17.78 -3.96
N ALA A 63 -7.19 -17.50 -5.26
CA ALA A 63 -6.14 -16.62 -5.74
C ALA A 63 -6.15 -15.23 -5.07
N SER A 64 -7.32 -14.57 -5.07
CA SER A 64 -7.48 -13.27 -4.41
C SER A 64 -7.23 -13.35 -2.90
N TYR A 65 -7.71 -14.39 -2.24
CA TYR A 65 -7.55 -14.57 -0.79
C TYR A 65 -6.07 -14.78 -0.40
N SER A 66 -5.37 -15.68 -1.09
CA SER A 66 -3.95 -15.95 -0.83
C SER A 66 -3.10 -14.69 -0.98
N ILE A 67 -3.27 -13.93 -2.07
CA ILE A 67 -2.48 -12.70 -2.31
C ILE A 67 -2.89 -11.57 -1.36
N THR A 68 -4.17 -11.45 -1.02
CA THR A 68 -4.66 -10.48 -0.04
C THR A 68 -4.00 -10.70 1.31
N ASN A 69 -4.00 -11.93 1.82
CA ASN A 69 -3.39 -12.26 3.11
C ASN A 69 -1.87 -12.11 3.11
N LEU A 70 -1.25 -12.34 1.96
CA LEU A 70 0.20 -12.22 1.80
C LEU A 70 0.65 -10.75 1.75
N CYS A 71 -0.09 -9.87 1.07
CA CYS A 71 0.40 -8.54 0.71
C CYS A 71 -0.27 -7.37 1.43
N ASN A 72 -1.52 -7.49 1.87
CA ASN A 72 -2.24 -6.31 2.36
C ASN A 72 -1.60 -5.70 3.61
N GLY A 73 -1.47 -4.37 3.62
CA GLY A 73 -0.92 -3.62 4.75
C GLY A 73 0.61 -3.53 4.76
N ALA A 74 1.31 -4.41 4.05
CA ALA A 74 2.76 -4.34 3.91
C ALA A 74 3.18 -3.25 2.91
N ASN A 75 4.39 -2.70 3.08
CA ASN A 75 5.00 -1.80 2.08
C ASN A 75 5.60 -2.59 0.90
N SER A 76 6.05 -3.82 1.15
CA SER A 76 6.63 -4.72 0.16
C SER A 76 6.10 -6.15 0.36
N CYS A 77 5.87 -6.87 -0.73
CA CYS A 77 5.30 -8.22 -0.73
C CYS A 77 5.94 -9.10 -1.80
N PHE A 78 6.48 -10.24 -1.40
CA PHE A 78 7.05 -11.23 -2.31
C PHE A 78 5.98 -12.25 -2.71
N ILE A 79 5.70 -12.34 -4.01
CA ILE A 79 4.68 -13.23 -4.58
C ILE A 79 5.39 -14.33 -5.37
N GLU A 80 4.99 -15.58 -5.12
CA GLU A 80 5.39 -16.74 -5.92
C GLU A 80 4.18 -17.31 -6.67
N SER A 81 4.33 -17.50 -7.98
CA SER A 81 3.26 -17.96 -8.87
C SER A 81 3.27 -19.49 -9.00
N ASN A 82 2.84 -20.20 -7.96
CA ASN A 82 2.86 -21.67 -7.92
C ASN A 82 1.59 -22.28 -7.27
N ASN A 83 1.40 -23.59 -7.48
CA ASN A 83 0.23 -24.31 -6.98
C ASN A 83 0.13 -24.32 -5.44
N GLN A 84 1.25 -24.22 -4.72
CA GLN A 84 1.25 -24.27 -3.25
C GLN A 84 0.61 -23.02 -2.65
N VAL A 85 0.97 -21.84 -3.17
CA VAL A 85 0.41 -20.55 -2.71
C VAL A 85 -1.11 -20.47 -2.92
N PHE A 86 -1.62 -21.08 -4.00
CA PHE A 86 -3.03 -20.97 -4.40
C PHE A 86 -3.92 -22.14 -3.97
N GLY A 87 -3.40 -23.02 -3.11
CA GLY A 87 -4.16 -24.12 -2.52
C GLY A 87 -4.43 -25.29 -3.48
N GLY A 88 -3.56 -25.50 -4.46
CA GLY A 88 -3.63 -26.57 -5.44
C GLY A 88 -3.54 -26.09 -6.88
N ASP A 89 -3.50 -27.05 -7.81
CA ASP A 89 -3.54 -26.75 -9.24
C ASP A 89 -4.98 -26.55 -9.71
N PRO A 90 -5.40 -25.33 -10.10
CA PRO A 90 -6.74 -25.13 -10.63
C PRO A 90 -6.91 -25.74 -12.02
N CYS A 91 -5.83 -25.88 -12.81
CA CYS A 91 -5.86 -26.20 -14.23
C CYS A 91 -4.79 -27.25 -14.58
N PRO A 92 -5.04 -28.54 -14.27
CA PRO A 92 -4.12 -29.60 -14.62
C PRO A 92 -3.76 -29.58 -16.12
N ASN A 93 -2.49 -29.83 -16.44
CA ASN A 93 -1.96 -29.87 -17.80
C ASN A 93 -2.05 -28.55 -18.59
N ASN A 94 -2.22 -27.43 -17.90
CA ASN A 94 -2.23 -26.10 -18.51
C ASN A 94 -1.21 -25.17 -17.85
N TYR A 95 -0.54 -24.37 -18.68
CA TYR A 95 0.27 -23.26 -18.21
C TYR A 95 -0.63 -22.19 -17.60
N LYS A 96 -0.30 -21.81 -16.37
CA LYS A 96 -1.04 -20.82 -15.58
C LYS A 96 -0.25 -19.54 -15.44
N TYR A 97 -0.95 -18.46 -15.15
CA TYR A 97 -0.36 -17.18 -14.82
C TYR A 97 -1.14 -16.55 -13.65
N THR A 98 -0.42 -15.81 -12.81
CA THR A 98 -0.99 -14.99 -11.77
C THR A 98 -1.14 -13.57 -12.28
N VAL A 99 -2.31 -12.97 -12.17
CA VAL A 99 -2.52 -11.53 -12.38
C VAL A 99 -2.91 -10.92 -11.05
N VAL A 100 -2.23 -9.85 -10.64
CA VAL A 100 -2.52 -9.12 -9.40
C VAL A 100 -2.76 -7.67 -9.73
N ASN A 101 -3.95 -7.18 -9.36
CA ASN A 101 -4.31 -5.78 -9.43
C ASN A 101 -4.26 -5.18 -8.02
N TYR A 102 -3.51 -4.10 -7.83
CA TYR A 102 -3.31 -3.50 -6.52
C TYR A 102 -3.16 -1.98 -6.61
N ILE A 103 -3.33 -1.32 -5.48
CA ILE A 103 -3.00 0.09 -5.30
C ILE A 103 -1.98 0.23 -4.17
N CYS A 104 -1.20 1.29 -4.23
CA CYS A 104 -0.50 1.81 -3.06
C CYS A 104 -1.38 2.88 -2.46
N TYR A 105 -1.83 2.69 -1.22
CA TYR A 105 -2.57 3.70 -0.48
C TYR A 105 -1.67 4.24 0.64
N PRO A 106 -1.76 5.53 0.97
CA PRO A 106 -1.05 6.05 2.13
C PRO A 106 -1.51 5.23 3.34
N GLN A 107 -0.55 4.67 4.08
CA GLN A 107 -0.87 3.89 5.26
C GLN A 107 -1.72 4.78 6.19
N ASP A 108 -2.81 4.23 6.74
CA ASP A 108 -3.48 4.85 7.88
C ASP A 108 -2.46 4.87 9.02
N CYS A 109 -1.79 5.99 9.12
CA CYS A 109 -0.79 6.24 10.12
C CYS A 109 -1.50 6.20 11.46
N ALA A 110 -1.00 5.38 12.39
CA ALA A 110 -1.50 5.34 13.76
C ALA A 110 -1.58 6.76 14.36
N GLN A 111 -0.68 7.65 13.94
CA GLN A 111 -0.80 9.07 14.20
C GLN A 111 -0.24 9.92 13.05
N ARG A 112 -1.02 10.94 12.65
CA ARG A 112 -0.55 12.02 11.78
C ARG A 112 -0.01 13.18 12.62
N THR A 113 1.03 13.80 12.10
CA THR A 113 1.58 15.04 12.63
C THR A 113 0.69 16.21 12.22
N ILE A 114 0.88 17.38 12.83
CA ILE A 114 0.16 18.61 12.45
C ILE A 114 0.37 19.01 10.98
N ARG A 115 1.44 18.51 10.34
CA ARG A 115 1.75 18.72 8.92
C ARG A 115 1.36 17.51 8.05
N GLY A 116 0.57 16.59 8.59
CA GLY A 116 0.05 15.42 7.87
C GLY A 116 1.06 14.30 7.62
N LYS A 117 2.27 14.38 8.19
CA LYS A 117 3.29 13.32 8.07
C LYS A 117 2.96 12.14 8.98
N CYS A 118 3.39 10.95 8.58
CA CYS A 118 3.18 9.72 9.36
C CYS A 118 4.23 9.61 10.46
N CYS A 119 3.79 9.44 11.70
CA CYS A 119 4.68 8.96 12.76
C CYS A 119 5.09 7.52 12.46
N THR A 120 6.38 7.21 12.60
CA THR A 120 6.87 5.83 12.57
C THR A 120 6.80 5.27 13.98
N PHE A 121 5.94 4.28 14.21
CA PHE A 121 5.89 3.54 15.48
C PHE A 121 6.20 2.05 15.27
N PRO A 122 6.92 1.42 16.21
CA PRO A 122 7.70 2.04 17.26
C PRO A 122 8.93 2.79 16.71
N PHE A 123 9.38 3.86 17.38
CA PHE A 123 10.64 4.54 17.07
C PHE A 123 11.60 4.58 18.27
N THR A 124 12.90 4.55 18.02
CA THR A 124 13.94 4.67 19.05
C THR A 124 14.54 6.07 19.07
N TYR A 125 14.54 6.74 20.23
CA TYR A 125 15.19 8.02 20.47
C TYR A 125 16.04 7.94 21.75
N ASN A 126 17.32 8.29 21.65
CA ASN A 126 18.31 8.17 22.74
C ASN A 126 18.32 6.79 23.41
N GLY A 127 18.21 5.72 22.61
CA GLY A 127 18.19 4.34 23.10
C GLY A 127 16.87 3.86 23.70
N VAL A 128 15.85 4.72 23.78
CA VAL A 128 14.51 4.37 24.30
C VAL A 128 13.52 4.21 23.14
N THR A 129 12.73 3.14 23.16
CA THR A 129 11.71 2.87 22.14
C THR A 129 10.35 3.42 22.57
N TYR A 130 9.75 4.24 21.72
CA TYR A 130 8.44 4.87 21.90
C TYR A 130 7.44 4.25 20.93
N LYS A 131 6.23 3.93 21.44
CA LYS A 131 5.12 3.37 20.65
C LYS A 131 4.03 4.38 20.35
N GLU A 132 4.16 5.58 20.90
CA GLU A 132 3.24 6.71 20.76
C GLU A 132 4.03 8.03 20.83
N CYS A 133 3.38 9.15 20.59
CA CYS A 133 4.03 10.45 20.68
C CYS A 133 4.54 10.73 22.08
N THR A 134 5.73 11.33 22.16
CA THR A 134 6.40 11.63 23.42
C THR A 134 6.62 13.13 23.58
N THR A 135 6.75 13.60 24.81
CA THR A 135 7.20 14.97 25.14
C THR A 135 8.66 15.00 25.59
N VAL A 136 9.36 13.86 25.56
CA VAL A 136 10.76 13.80 26.02
C VAL A 136 11.62 14.71 25.15
N ASN A 137 12.41 15.57 25.80
CA ASN A 137 13.35 16.54 25.22
C ASN A 137 12.74 17.61 24.30
N TYR A 138 11.40 17.71 24.23
CA TYR A 138 10.71 18.74 23.46
C TYR A 138 9.50 19.26 24.25
N GLY A 139 9.25 20.57 24.22
CA GLY A 139 8.12 21.17 24.92
C GLY A 139 6.73 20.82 24.36
N ALA A 140 6.64 19.97 23.34
CA ALA A 140 5.40 19.57 22.67
C ALA A 140 5.43 18.07 22.33
N LEU A 141 4.25 17.46 22.19
CA LEU A 141 4.11 16.07 21.72
C LEU A 141 4.69 15.93 20.31
N TRP A 142 5.61 14.98 20.14
CA TRP A 142 6.28 14.73 18.88
C TRP A 142 6.48 13.23 18.64
N CYS A 143 6.75 12.88 17.39
CA CYS A 143 7.12 11.53 16.99
C CYS A 143 8.26 11.56 15.97
N SER A 144 9.05 10.49 15.93
CA SER A 144 10.01 10.28 14.87
C SER A 144 9.29 9.89 13.58
N LEU A 145 9.84 10.33 12.45
CA LEU A 145 9.41 9.89 11.12
C LEU A 145 10.19 8.65 10.65
N THR A 146 11.15 8.18 11.45
CA THR A 146 11.99 7.00 11.18
C THR A 146 12.01 6.05 12.38
N THR A 147 12.27 4.76 12.14
CA THR A 147 12.34 3.73 13.20
C THR A 147 13.47 3.99 14.19
N ILE A 148 14.61 4.48 13.71
CA ILE A 148 15.71 4.97 14.56
C ILE A 148 15.84 6.46 14.30
N TYR A 149 15.72 7.28 15.35
CA TYR A 149 15.72 8.73 15.23
C TYR A 149 17.03 9.23 14.60
N ASN A 150 16.90 9.96 13.50
CA ASN A 150 18.02 10.54 12.74
C ASN A 150 17.87 12.06 12.53
N GLY A 151 17.10 12.73 13.40
CA GLY A 151 16.77 14.15 13.26
C GLY A 151 15.45 14.42 12.52
N ASN A 152 14.84 13.42 11.88
CA ASN A 152 13.52 13.57 11.25
C ASN A 152 12.39 13.33 12.26
N TRP A 153 11.77 14.40 12.71
CA TRP A 153 10.61 14.39 13.58
C TRP A 153 9.60 15.45 13.16
N ASP A 154 8.38 15.34 13.70
CA ASP A 154 7.37 16.37 13.57
C ASP A 154 6.41 16.34 14.76
N SER A 155 5.66 17.43 14.94
CA SER A 155 4.75 17.60 16.08
C SER A 155 3.49 16.78 15.88
N CYS A 156 3.11 15.99 16.86
CA CYS A 156 1.89 15.21 16.80
C CYS A 156 0.66 16.09 16.91
N LEU A 157 -0.45 15.68 16.28
CA LEU A 157 -1.76 16.24 16.60
C LEU A 157 -2.06 15.89 18.06
N GLY A 158 -1.89 16.87 18.96
CA GLY A 158 -2.37 16.74 20.33
C GLY A 158 -3.89 16.62 20.29
N LEU A 159 -4.47 15.74 21.11
CA LEU A 159 -5.91 15.69 21.38
C LEU A 159 -6.45 16.97 22.06
N TYR A 160 -5.76 18.09 21.95
CA TYR A 160 -6.12 19.37 22.56
C TYR A 160 -6.76 20.33 21.54
N ASN A 161 -7.53 19.82 20.56
CA ASN A 161 -8.43 20.64 19.73
C ASN A 161 -9.52 19.78 19.06
N ARG A 162 -10.31 19.07 19.88
CA ARG A 162 -11.73 18.87 19.59
C ARG A 162 -12.52 19.58 20.69
N LEU A 163 -12.68 20.88 20.54
CA LEU A 163 -13.78 21.65 21.12
C LEU A 163 -14.62 22.17 19.96
#